data_AF-A0A3E5EFN3-F1
#
_entry.id   AF-A0A3E5EFN3-F1
#
_cell.length_a   1.000
_cell.length_b   1.000
_cell.length_c   1.000
_cell.angle_alpha   90.00
_cell.angle_beta   90.00
_cell.angle_gamma   90.00
#
_symmetry.space_group_name_H-M   'P 1'
#
loop_
_entity.id
_entity.type
_entity.pdbx_description
1 polymer ?
#
loop_
_entity_poly.entity_id
_entity_poly.type
_entity_poly.pdbx_seq_one_letter_code
_entity_poly.pdbx_strand_id
1 'polypeptide(L)'
;MDNTEASQTKIHVLKVWKQDQVKERPASVQVDLLRTDQNGTTTVADSQILKKENQWSYTWENLSSQVSWSVVETEVPSGYTVSTSREGNTVVLTNTKTADSEDKSESTDKTGTSGENGGNSSHKLPQTGQLWWPVPLLMLAGVICLLVGKQLRKSMEEKK
;
A
#
# COMPACT_ATOMS: atom_id res chain seq x y z
N MET A 1 -2.13 2.68 45.57
CA MET A 1 -2.62 1.95 44.38
C MET A 1 -2.21 2.76 43.17
N ASP A 2 -1.38 2.23 42.28
CA ASP A 2 -1.01 2.94 41.06
C ASP A 2 -2.18 2.81 40.08
N ASN A 3 -2.97 3.87 39.94
CA ASN A 3 -4.04 3.94 38.94
C ASN A 3 -3.40 4.40 37.63
N THR A 4 -2.61 3.52 37.02
CA THR A 4 -2.09 3.73 35.67
C THR A 4 -3.26 3.62 34.71
N GLU A 5 -3.92 4.74 34.43
CA GLU A 5 -4.84 4.82 33.30
C GLU A 5 -4.03 4.50 32.03
N ALA A 6 -4.18 3.27 31.54
CA ALA A 6 -3.62 2.87 30.28
C ALA A 6 -4.26 3.75 29.21
N SER A 7 -3.48 4.67 28.64
CA SER A 7 -3.94 5.49 27.54
C SER A 7 -4.32 4.58 26.37
N GLN A 8 -5.60 4.65 25.98
CA GLN A 8 -6.18 3.83 24.93
C GLN A 8 -6.36 4.66 23.66
N THR A 9 -6.28 3.99 22.53
CA THR A 9 -6.53 4.54 21.21
C THR A 9 -7.41 3.57 20.40
N LYS A 10 -7.86 4.03 19.25
CA LYS A 10 -8.63 3.23 18.29
C LYS A 10 -8.06 3.40 16.90
N ILE A 11 -8.27 2.41 16.04
CA ILE A 11 -7.91 2.51 14.63
C ILE A 11 -9.11 2.09 13.80
N HIS A 12 -9.53 2.99 12.93
CA HIS A 12 -10.54 2.71 11.93
C HIS A 12 -9.84 2.36 10.62
N VAL A 13 -10.21 1.25 10.00
CA VAL A 13 -9.78 0.92 8.64
C VAL A 13 -10.95 1.06 7.68
N LEU A 14 -10.68 1.71 6.56
CA LEU A 14 -11.59 1.84 5.43
C LEU A 14 -10.93 1.30 4.17
N LYS A 15 -11.63 0.43 3.46
CA LYS A 15 -11.19 -0.12 2.19
C LYS A 15 -11.88 0.61 1.02
N VAL A 16 -11.05 1.15 0.15
CA VAL A 16 -11.43 1.90 -1.06
C VAL A 16 -10.98 1.12 -2.29
N TRP A 17 -11.78 1.19 -3.34
CA TRP A 17 -11.50 0.59 -4.64
C TRP A 17 -11.41 1.71 -5.70
N LYS A 18 -10.39 1.66 -6.55
CA LYS A 18 -10.13 2.61 -7.64
C LYS A 18 -9.98 1.89 -8.96
N GLN A 19 -10.48 2.52 -10.03
CA GLN A 19 -10.43 1.98 -11.39
C GLN A 19 -11.06 0.57 -11.51
N ASP A 20 -11.93 0.21 -10.56
CA ASP A 20 -12.57 -1.09 -10.46
C ASP A 20 -13.99 -1.09 -11.03
N GLN A 21 -14.55 -2.29 -11.23
CA GLN A 21 -15.98 -2.50 -11.39
C GLN A 21 -16.51 -3.37 -10.24
N VAL A 22 -17.67 -3.01 -9.66
CA VAL A 22 -18.24 -3.70 -8.48
C VAL A 22 -18.38 -5.22 -8.69
N LYS A 23 -18.67 -5.66 -9.92
CA LYS A 23 -18.81 -7.07 -10.30
C LYS A 23 -17.49 -7.87 -10.25
N GLU A 24 -16.35 -7.18 -10.23
CA GLU A 24 -15.00 -7.77 -10.25
C GLU A 24 -14.35 -7.75 -8.86
N ARG A 25 -15.01 -7.14 -7.87
CA ARG A 25 -14.50 -7.13 -6.49
C ARG A 25 -14.55 -8.55 -5.93
N PRO A 26 -13.53 -8.97 -5.16
CA PRO A 26 -13.64 -10.21 -4.40
C PRO A 26 -14.79 -10.11 -3.39
N ALA A 27 -15.26 -11.26 -2.91
CA ALA A 27 -16.29 -11.31 -1.86
C ALA A 27 -15.82 -10.65 -0.55
N SER A 28 -14.52 -10.72 -0.26
CA SER A 28 -13.90 -10.14 0.92
C SER A 28 -12.40 -9.91 0.72
N VAL A 29 -11.80 -9.12 1.60
CA VAL A 29 -10.34 -9.00 1.77
C VAL A 29 -9.97 -9.18 3.24
N GLN A 30 -8.81 -9.78 3.51
CA GLN A 30 -8.27 -9.88 4.86
C GLN A 30 -7.30 -8.73 5.14
N VAL A 31 -7.46 -8.11 6.31
CA VAL A 31 -6.58 -7.05 6.81
C VAL A 31 -6.05 -7.42 8.17
N ASP A 32 -4.76 -7.16 8.40
CA ASP A 32 -4.08 -7.44 9.66
C ASP A 32 -3.73 -6.14 10.37
N LEU A 33 -4.05 -6.07 11.66
CA LEU A 33 -3.54 -5.06 12.58
C LEU A 33 -2.19 -5.53 13.10
N LEU A 34 -1.15 -4.76 12.79
CA LEU A 34 0.21 -5.04 13.24
C LEU A 34 0.57 -4.15 14.42
N ARG A 35 1.20 -4.75 15.43
CA ARG A 35 1.79 -4.04 16.55
C ARG A 35 3.30 -4.03 16.39
N THR A 36 3.91 -2.86 16.49
CA THR A 36 5.36 -2.71 16.60
C THR A 36 5.72 -2.30 18.03
N ASP A 37 6.49 -3.14 18.70
CA ASP A 37 6.98 -2.87 20.06
C ASP A 37 8.11 -1.82 20.06
N GLN A 38 8.56 -1.44 21.26
CA GLN A 38 9.65 -0.47 21.43
C GLN A 38 10.99 -0.98 20.90
N ASN A 39 11.15 -2.29 20.70
CA ASN A 39 12.34 -2.92 20.15
C ASN A 39 12.30 -2.99 18.61
N GLY A 40 11.20 -2.53 17.98
CA GLY A 40 10.99 -2.59 16.54
C GLY A 40 10.46 -3.93 16.03
N THR A 41 10.12 -4.88 16.91
CA THR A 41 9.53 -6.16 16.52
C THR A 41 8.09 -5.95 16.13
N THR A 42 7.75 -6.34 14.90
CA THR A 42 6.39 -6.23 14.37
C THR A 42 5.70 -7.59 14.38
N THR A 43 4.52 -7.66 14.99
CA THR A 43 3.72 -8.90 15.10
C THR A 43 2.28 -8.62 14.71
N VAL A 44 1.60 -9.60 14.10
CA VAL A 44 0.14 -9.57 13.90
C VAL A 44 -0.53 -9.61 15.27
N ALA A 45 -1.35 -8.61 15.56
CA ALA A 45 -2.12 -8.52 16.80
C ALA A 45 -3.56 -9.01 16.62
N ASP A 46 -4.16 -8.73 15.46
CA ASP A 46 -5.50 -9.16 15.10
C ASP A 46 -5.68 -9.17 13.57
N SER A 47 -6.65 -9.95 13.08
CA SER A 47 -6.99 -10.08 11.66
C SER A 47 -8.49 -9.91 11.45
N GLN A 48 -8.87 -9.12 10.45
CA GLN A 48 -10.26 -8.79 10.17
C GLN A 48 -10.61 -8.98 8.70
N ILE A 49 -11.87 -9.36 8.46
CA ILE A 49 -12.40 -9.57 7.11
C ILE A 49 -13.25 -8.35 6.73
N LEU A 50 -12.84 -7.62 5.70
CA LEU A 50 -13.61 -6.53 5.12
C LEU A 50 -14.39 -7.05 3.91
N LYS A 51 -15.68 -6.71 3.84
CA LYS A 51 -16.62 -7.20 2.83
C LYS A 51 -17.75 -6.21 2.60
N LYS A 52 -18.64 -6.50 1.66
CA LYS A 52 -19.75 -5.59 1.34
C LYS A 52 -20.68 -5.35 2.54
N GLU A 53 -20.92 -6.37 3.36
CA GLU A 53 -21.87 -6.32 4.48
C GLU A 53 -21.40 -5.41 5.63
N ASN A 54 -20.08 -5.27 5.84
CA ASN A 54 -19.51 -4.33 6.81
C ASN A 54 -19.02 -3.03 6.15
N GLN A 55 -19.55 -2.74 4.96
CA GLN A 55 -19.23 -1.53 4.19
C GLN A 55 -17.73 -1.35 3.99
N TRP A 56 -16.99 -2.46 3.84
CA TRP A 56 -15.54 -2.46 3.63
C TRP A 56 -14.79 -1.72 4.75
N SER A 57 -15.25 -1.84 5.99
CA SER A 57 -14.67 -1.10 7.12
C SER A 57 -14.69 -1.89 8.42
N TYR A 58 -13.78 -1.53 9.33
CA TYR A 58 -13.71 -2.08 10.68
C TYR A 58 -13.05 -1.07 11.63
N THR A 59 -13.33 -1.19 12.93
CA THR A 59 -12.68 -0.37 13.96
C THR A 59 -12.15 -1.26 15.08
N TRP A 60 -10.85 -1.20 15.30
CA TRP A 60 -10.23 -1.74 16.51
C TRP A 60 -10.30 -0.69 17.62
N GLU A 61 -10.84 -1.07 18.76
CA GLU A 61 -10.95 -0.22 19.95
C GLU A 61 -10.00 -0.69 21.05
N ASN A 62 -9.85 0.13 22.10
CA ASN A 62 -9.09 -0.22 23.31
C ASN A 62 -7.63 -0.63 23.05
N LEU A 63 -7.02 -0.10 21.98
CA LEU A 63 -5.63 -0.36 21.64
C LEU A 63 -4.70 0.43 22.57
N SER A 64 -3.58 -0.15 22.97
CA SER A 64 -2.58 0.57 23.77
C SER A 64 -1.98 1.72 22.97
N SER A 65 -1.92 2.93 23.53
CA SER A 65 -1.23 4.06 22.91
C SER A 65 0.29 4.04 23.13
N GLN A 66 0.82 3.06 23.85
CA GLN A 66 2.24 2.94 24.18
C GLN A 66 3.06 2.21 23.10
N VAL A 67 2.39 1.68 22.07
CA VAL A 67 2.99 0.94 20.96
C VAL A 67 2.55 1.55 19.63
N SER A 68 3.31 1.28 18.57
CA SER A 68 2.93 1.70 17.23
C SER A 68 2.04 0.65 16.58
N TRP A 69 1.07 1.13 15.81
CA TRP A 69 0.09 0.30 15.13
C TRP A 69 0.05 0.64 13.64
N SER A 70 0.11 -0.38 12.80
CA SER A 70 -0.10 -0.28 11.34
C SER A 70 -1.16 -1.29 10.89
N VAL A 71 -1.72 -1.06 9.71
CA VAL A 71 -2.72 -1.96 9.11
C VAL A 71 -2.24 -2.30 7.71
N VAL A 72 -2.30 -3.59 7.38
CA VAL A 72 -1.90 -4.11 6.06
C VAL A 72 -2.98 -5.02 5.50
N GLU A 73 -3.03 -5.14 4.19
CA GLU A 73 -3.84 -6.15 3.50
C GLU A 73 -2.95 -7.32 3.13
N THR A 74 -3.34 -8.52 3.56
CA THR A 74 -2.48 -9.70 3.51
C THR A 74 -2.61 -10.44 2.19
N GLU A 75 -3.82 -10.48 1.65
CA GLU A 75 -4.16 -11.16 0.40
C GLU A 75 -4.70 -10.15 -0.62
N VAL A 76 -3.78 -9.39 -1.23
CA VAL A 76 -4.17 -8.45 -2.29
C VAL A 76 -4.70 -9.26 -3.49
N PRO A 77 -5.95 -9.02 -3.94
CA PRO A 77 -6.53 -9.75 -5.06
C PRO A 77 -5.69 -9.60 -6.34
N SER A 78 -5.63 -10.66 -7.13
CA SER A 78 -4.97 -10.62 -8.44
C SER A 78 -5.53 -9.49 -9.32
N GLY A 79 -4.67 -8.79 -10.04
CA GLY A 79 -5.05 -7.65 -10.87
C GLY A 79 -5.29 -6.35 -10.08
N TYR A 80 -4.85 -6.26 -8.82
CA TYR A 80 -4.89 -5.03 -8.03
C TYR A 80 -3.51 -4.69 -7.45
N THR A 81 -3.28 -3.39 -7.27
CA THR A 81 -2.21 -2.85 -6.42
C THR A 81 -2.82 -2.24 -5.16
N VAL A 82 -2.17 -2.41 -4.01
CA VAL A 82 -2.59 -1.83 -2.74
C VAL A 82 -1.75 -0.59 -2.41
N SER A 83 -2.40 0.42 -1.84
CA SER A 83 -1.73 1.57 -1.21
C SER A 83 -2.40 1.88 0.11
N THR A 84 -1.61 2.37 1.07
CA THR A 84 -2.07 2.69 2.43
C THR A 84 -1.83 4.17 2.71
N SER A 85 -2.86 4.87 3.19
CA SER A 85 -2.73 6.21 3.76
C SER A 85 -3.30 6.24 5.18
N ARG A 86 -2.82 7.18 6.01
CA ARG A 86 -3.32 7.38 7.36
C ARG A 86 -3.60 8.85 7.60
N GLU A 87 -4.76 9.12 8.18
CA GLU A 87 -5.17 10.43 8.69
C GLU A 87 -5.69 10.24 10.11
N GLY A 88 -4.90 10.68 11.11
CA GLY A 88 -5.17 10.43 12.51
C GLY A 88 -5.32 8.93 12.82
N ASN A 89 -6.50 8.55 13.33
CA ASN A 89 -6.85 7.17 13.67
C ASN A 89 -7.44 6.38 12.49
N THR A 90 -7.64 7.01 11.34
CA THR A 90 -8.20 6.36 10.15
C THR A 90 -7.10 5.91 9.21
N VAL A 91 -7.13 4.64 8.82
CA VAL A 91 -6.28 4.05 7.80
C VAL A 91 -7.13 3.74 6.57
N VAL A 92 -6.73 4.24 5.42
CA VAL A 92 -7.38 3.96 4.14
C VAL A 92 -6.51 3.01 3.33
N LEU A 93 -7.04 1.81 3.07
CA LEU A 93 -6.45 0.84 2.16
C LEU A 93 -7.11 0.98 0.80
N THR A 94 -6.34 1.34 -0.23
CA THR A 94 -6.87 1.55 -1.58
C THR A 94 -6.36 0.47 -2.52
N ASN A 95 -7.26 -0.37 -3.04
CA ASN A 95 -6.96 -1.26 -4.16
C ASN A 95 -7.26 -0.56 -5.47
N THR A 96 -6.25 -0.48 -6.33
CA THR A 96 -6.35 0.09 -7.67
C THR A 96 -6.23 -1.03 -8.68
N LYS A 97 -7.25 -1.21 -9.53
CA LYS A 97 -7.22 -2.24 -10.58
C LYS A 97 -6.07 -1.93 -11.52
N THR A 98 -5.18 -2.89 -11.73
CA THR A 98 -4.15 -2.77 -12.75
C THR A 98 -4.84 -2.84 -14.11
N ALA A 99 -4.51 -1.91 -14.99
CA ALA A 99 -4.87 -2.01 -16.40
C ALA A 99 -4.03 -3.12 -17.03
N ASP A 100 -4.35 -4.38 -16.72
CA ASP A 100 -4.00 -5.45 -17.64
C ASP A 100 -4.75 -5.15 -18.94
N SER A 101 -4.03 -5.25 -20.04
CA SER A 101 -4.53 -5.02 -21.39
C SER A 101 -5.52 -6.12 -21.78
N GLU A 102 -6.68 -6.15 -21.12
CA GLU A 102 -7.85 -6.91 -21.51
C GLU A 102 -8.92 -5.93 -22.00
N ASP A 103 -8.57 -5.23 -23.07
CA ASP A 103 -9.58 -4.78 -24.00
C ASP A 103 -9.93 -5.98 -24.90
N LYS A 104 -10.81 -6.88 -24.42
CA LYS A 104 -11.68 -7.64 -25.31
C LYS A 104 -12.89 -8.23 -24.58
N SER A 105 -13.92 -7.41 -24.43
CA SER A 105 -15.28 -7.91 -24.53
C SER A 105 -16.12 -6.92 -25.31
N GLU A 106 -16.00 -7.00 -26.64
CA GLU A 106 -17.14 -6.65 -27.49
C GLU A 106 -17.35 -7.76 -28.52
N SER A 107 -18.60 -8.20 -28.54
CA SER A 107 -19.17 -9.19 -29.44
C SER A 107 -19.25 -8.61 -30.85
N THR A 108 -18.69 -9.29 -31.85
CA THR A 108 -19.29 -9.27 -33.19
C THR A 108 -18.94 -10.53 -33.98
N ASP A 109 -19.99 -11.08 -34.57
CA ASP A 109 -20.04 -12.25 -35.44
C ASP A 109 -19.31 -12.01 -36.79
N LYS A 110 -18.74 -13.08 -37.34
CA LYS A 110 -18.31 -13.34 -38.75
C LYS A 110 -16.94 -12.86 -39.31
N THR A 111 -16.18 -13.89 -39.70
CA THR A 111 -15.47 -14.11 -41.00
C THR A 111 -14.16 -13.35 -41.31
N GLY A 112 -13.06 -14.13 -41.38
CA GLY A 112 -12.12 -14.10 -42.52
C GLY A 112 -10.74 -13.44 -42.36
N THR A 113 -9.69 -14.27 -42.50
CA THR A 113 -8.40 -14.02 -43.20
C THR A 113 -7.19 -13.44 -42.43
N SER A 114 -6.21 -14.34 -42.25
CA SER A 114 -4.74 -14.27 -42.44
C SER A 114 -3.98 -12.92 -42.41
N GLY A 115 -2.86 -12.90 -41.67
CA GLY A 115 -1.76 -11.95 -41.87
C GLY A 115 -0.69 -11.97 -40.77
N GLU A 116 0.54 -12.35 -41.13
CA GLU A 116 1.75 -12.57 -40.33
C GLU A 116 2.42 -11.33 -39.68
N ASN A 117 3.27 -11.68 -38.68
CA ASN A 117 4.59 -11.14 -38.32
C ASN A 117 4.76 -9.95 -37.34
N GLY A 118 5.46 -10.25 -36.23
CA GLY A 118 6.61 -9.45 -35.78
C GLY A 118 6.63 -9.02 -34.31
N GLY A 119 7.63 -9.49 -33.54
CA GLY A 119 8.34 -8.64 -32.58
C GLY A 119 8.42 -9.09 -31.11
N ASN A 120 9.53 -9.75 -30.76
CA ASN A 120 10.22 -9.78 -29.46
C ASN A 120 9.43 -10.03 -28.15
N SER A 121 9.48 -11.27 -27.70
CA SER A 121 9.24 -11.67 -26.32
C SER A 121 10.39 -11.24 -25.38
N SER A 122 10.15 -10.23 -24.57
CA SER A 122 10.80 -10.10 -23.26
C SER A 122 9.87 -9.36 -22.31
N HIS A 123 9.02 -10.11 -21.61
CA HIS A 123 8.39 -9.60 -20.40
C HIS A 123 8.64 -10.59 -19.28
N LYS A 124 9.58 -10.21 -18.40
CA LYS A 124 9.94 -10.94 -17.20
C LYS A 124 8.73 -11.07 -16.27
N LEU A 125 8.62 -12.25 -15.67
CA LEU A 125 7.65 -12.60 -14.62
C LEU A 125 7.72 -11.59 -13.47
N PRO A 126 6.58 -11.25 -12.80
CA PRO A 126 6.61 -10.37 -11.66
C PRO A 126 7.28 -11.07 -10.47
N GLN A 127 8.44 -10.55 -10.07
CA GLN A 127 9.21 -11.04 -8.94
C GLN A 127 8.56 -10.55 -7.64
N THR A 128 7.81 -11.44 -7.00
CA THR A 128 7.23 -11.22 -5.66
C THR A 128 8.34 -11.02 -4.63
N GLY A 129 8.30 -9.91 -3.91
CA GLY A 129 9.18 -9.63 -2.75
C GLY A 129 10.01 -8.34 -2.81
N GLN A 130 10.00 -7.58 -3.91
CA GLN A 130 10.77 -6.33 -4.01
C GLN A 130 9.94 -5.13 -3.52
N LEU A 131 10.25 -4.62 -2.33
CA LEU A 131 9.63 -3.43 -1.73
C LEU A 131 10.10 -2.15 -2.46
N TRP A 132 9.57 -1.88 -3.66
CA TRP A 132 9.86 -0.65 -4.39
C TRP A 132 8.91 0.48 -3.98
N TRP A 133 9.02 0.97 -2.75
CA TRP A 133 8.70 2.35 -2.35
C TRP A 133 9.43 2.60 -1.01
N PRO A 134 10.32 3.61 -0.82
CA PRO A 134 10.66 4.81 -1.60
C PRO A 134 12.19 4.97 -1.84
N VAL A 135 12.92 3.92 -2.23
CA VAL A 135 14.39 3.99 -2.35
C VAL A 135 14.89 5.03 -3.37
N PRO A 136 14.29 5.22 -4.56
CA PRO A 136 14.69 6.31 -5.46
C PRO A 136 14.42 7.70 -4.88
N LEU A 137 13.32 7.86 -4.12
CA LEU A 137 12.95 9.10 -3.42
C LEU A 137 13.93 9.43 -2.27
N LEU A 138 14.32 8.42 -1.49
CA LEU A 138 15.33 8.53 -0.43
C LEU A 138 16.73 8.80 -1.01
N MET A 139 17.10 8.16 -2.12
CA MET A 139 18.36 8.42 -2.82
C MET A 139 18.40 9.85 -3.38
N LEU A 140 17.31 10.36 -3.97
CA LEU A 140 17.25 11.74 -4.46
C LEU A 140 17.37 12.76 -3.32
N ALA A 141 16.65 12.54 -2.22
CA ALA A 141 16.72 13.39 -1.02
C ALA A 141 18.13 13.40 -0.41
N GLY A 142 18.80 12.24 -0.36
CA GLY A 142 20.18 12.12 0.11
C GLY A 142 21.18 12.91 -0.74
N VAL A 143 21.07 12.85 -2.07
CA VAL A 143 21.95 13.60 -2.98
C VAL A 143 21.76 15.11 -2.83
N ILE A 144 20.52 15.59 -2.68
CA ILE A 144 20.23 17.01 -2.46
C ILE A 144 20.87 17.50 -1.15
N CYS A 145 20.74 16.74 -0.05
CA CYS A 145 21.38 17.08 1.22
C CYS A 145 22.91 17.16 1.12
N LEU A 146 23.57 16.25 0.37
CA LEU A 146 25.02 16.28 0.18
C LEU A 146 25.48 17.48 -0.67
N LEU A 147 24.72 17.84 -1.71
CA LEU A 147 25.03 19.00 -2.56
C LEU A 147 24.85 20.32 -1.79
N VAL A 148 23.74 20.47 -1.07
CA VAL A 148 23.49 21.64 -0.21
C VAL A 148 24.55 21.73 0.89
N GLY A 149 24.90 20.61 1.53
CA GLY A 149 25.96 20.57 2.55
C GLY A 149 27.34 20.99 2.01
N LYS A 150 27.73 20.55 0.80
CA LYS A 150 28.99 20.98 0.16
C LYS A 150 28.97 22.46 -0.22
N GLN A 151 27.84 22.99 -0.67
CA GLN A 151 27.70 24.40 -1.02
C GLN A 151 27.78 25.32 0.21
N LEU A 152 27.15 24.92 1.33
CA LEU A 152 27.24 25.64 2.60
C LEU A 152 28.66 25.62 3.18
N ARG A 153 29.38 24.50 3.07
CA ARG A 153 30.78 24.40 3.53
C ARG A 153 31.71 25.31 2.72
N LYS A 154 31.56 25.38 1.40
CA LYS A 154 32.38 26.25 0.54
C LYS A 154 32.16 27.74 0.84
N SER A 155 30.93 28.15 1.12
CA SER A 155 30.60 29.54 1.50
C SER A 155 31.17 29.96 2.86
N MET A 156 31.50 29.02 3.74
CA MET A 156 32.11 29.31 5.04
C MET A 156 33.64 29.43 4.98
N GLU A 157 34.29 28.82 3.98
CA GLU A 157 35.74 28.96 3.75
C GLU A 157 36.09 30.29 3.06
N GLU A 158 35.20 30.84 2.22
CA GLU A 158 35.41 32.13 1.54
C GLU A 158 35.21 33.36 2.44
N LYS A 159 34.71 33.18 3.68
CA LYS A 159 34.45 34.27 4.64
C LYS A 159 35.40 34.29 5.85
N LYS A 160 36.52 33.55 5.79
CA LYS A 160 37.57 33.56 6.82
C LYS A 160 38.85 34.17 6.25
#